data_AF-A0A392NSZ5-F1
#
_entry.id   AF-A0A392NSZ5-F1
#
_cell.length_a   1.000
_cell.length_b   1.000
_cell.length_c   1.000
_cell.angle_alpha   90.00
_cell.angle_beta   90.00
_cell.angle_gamma   90.00
#
_symmetry.space_group_name_H-M   'P 1'
#
loop_
_entity.id
_entity.type
_entity.pdbx_description
1 polymer ?
#
loop_
_entity_poly.entity_id
_entity_poly.type
_entity_poly.pdbx_seq_one_letter_code
_entity_poly.pdbx_strand_id
1 'polypeptide(L)'
;KGFLAKYSNISRTIVNTTRDTFGHGTHTSSIAAGSRVDGASFFGLGNGTATGIASLSRVAIYKVAWGTNAGIVVSDVIAAIDAAISDGVDVLSMSFNYDSVPLYKDGIAIATFAAMEKGVFVTTSAGNDGPSFKTINNGTPWATIVAAGTLDRDFHGNITLGNGVSVTGFSCYPGKFSTSNFPIVFMGMCDNVKKLIKVKSKIVVCEFKNGTSPNLVKPIQNLIAAKVVGSVLITNIIQIDEFSFSSAIPFPSIIINPKNGEIVKDFIKRTSYSSSIAKMSFKITSFDVRPAPSVDFYSSRGPSKNCPYVLKPDITAP
;
A
#
# COMPACT_ATOMS: atom_id res chain seq x y z
N LYS A 1 -3.09 -23.86 -18.08
CA LYS A 1 -3.87 -22.59 -18.01
C LYS A 1 -5.21 -22.84 -17.32
N GLY A 2 -5.18 -23.14 -16.03
CA GLY A 2 -6.34 -23.37 -15.18
C GLY A 2 -7.25 -22.16 -15.06
N PHE A 3 -6.70 -20.93 -15.05
CA PHE A 3 -7.51 -19.71 -15.02
C PHE A 3 -8.44 -19.60 -16.23
N LEU A 4 -7.92 -19.82 -17.45
CA LEU A 4 -8.73 -19.79 -18.68
C LEU A 4 -9.82 -20.87 -18.69
N ALA A 5 -9.51 -22.06 -18.18
CA ALA A 5 -10.48 -23.15 -18.07
C ALA A 5 -11.59 -22.81 -17.07
N LYS A 6 -11.25 -22.21 -15.92
CA LYS A 6 -12.20 -21.81 -14.87
C LYS A 6 -13.06 -20.60 -15.27
N TYR A 7 -12.49 -19.66 -16.03
CA TYR A 7 -13.11 -18.39 -16.38
C TYR A 7 -13.24 -18.21 -17.91
N SER A 8 -13.87 -19.17 -18.57
CA SER A 8 -14.05 -19.21 -20.04
C SER A 8 -14.66 -17.93 -20.61
N ASN A 9 -15.60 -17.29 -19.88
CA ASN A 9 -16.26 -16.05 -20.29
C ASN A 9 -15.38 -14.79 -20.19
N ILE A 10 -14.31 -14.81 -19.38
CA ILE A 10 -13.40 -13.68 -19.17
C ILE A 10 -12.21 -13.76 -20.15
N SER A 11 -12.08 -14.87 -20.89
CA SER A 11 -10.98 -15.10 -21.84
C SER A 11 -10.85 -14.01 -22.92
N ARG A 12 -11.92 -13.29 -23.27
CA ARG A 12 -11.89 -12.25 -24.31
C ARG A 12 -11.38 -10.89 -23.83
N THR A 13 -11.37 -10.64 -22.51
CA THR A 13 -10.95 -9.35 -21.92
C THR A 13 -9.55 -9.40 -21.31
N ILE A 14 -8.92 -10.58 -21.25
CA ILE A 14 -7.56 -10.72 -20.72
C ILE A 14 -6.51 -10.71 -21.82
N VAL A 15 -5.40 -10.02 -21.56
CA VAL A 15 -4.19 -10.11 -22.39
C VAL A 15 -3.50 -11.43 -22.06
N ASN A 16 -3.68 -12.45 -22.90
CA ASN A 16 -3.14 -13.81 -22.72
C ASN A 16 -1.63 -13.91 -23.06
N THR A 17 -0.84 -13.03 -22.44
CA THR A 17 0.62 -12.99 -22.54
C THR A 17 1.22 -12.81 -21.14
N THR A 18 2.55 -12.93 -21.03
CA THR A 18 3.29 -12.61 -19.80
C THR A 18 3.35 -11.12 -19.49
N ARG A 19 2.85 -10.23 -20.38
CA ARG A 19 2.77 -8.79 -20.13
C ARG A 19 1.99 -8.50 -18.85
N ASP A 20 2.60 -7.75 -17.95
CA ASP A 20 1.93 -7.22 -16.77
C ASP A 20 0.96 -6.11 -17.18
N THR A 21 -0.28 -6.22 -16.72
CA THR A 21 -1.37 -5.25 -16.96
C THR A 21 -1.95 -4.69 -15.66
N PHE A 22 -1.36 -5.06 -14.52
CA PHE A 22 -1.77 -4.63 -13.19
C PHE A 22 -0.67 -3.81 -12.50
N GLY A 23 0.60 -4.18 -12.71
CA GLY A 23 1.79 -3.46 -12.22
C GLY A 23 2.50 -4.17 -11.07
N HIS A 24 1.81 -5.03 -10.32
CA HIS A 24 2.37 -5.71 -9.14
C HIS A 24 3.58 -6.57 -9.47
N GLY A 25 3.55 -7.36 -10.55
CA GLY A 25 4.68 -8.22 -10.94
C GLY A 25 5.88 -7.40 -11.40
N THR A 26 5.65 -6.30 -12.11
CA THR A 26 6.71 -5.35 -12.50
C THR A 26 7.33 -4.70 -11.27
N HIS A 27 6.51 -4.29 -10.29
CA HIS A 27 6.97 -3.69 -9.04
C HIS A 27 7.84 -4.66 -8.24
N THR A 28 7.35 -5.88 -7.95
CA THR A 28 8.08 -6.87 -7.14
C THR A 28 9.36 -7.36 -7.81
N SER A 29 9.34 -7.62 -9.13
CA SER A 29 10.55 -8.03 -9.86
C SER A 29 11.62 -6.94 -9.88
N SER A 30 11.22 -5.66 -9.99
CA SER A 30 12.16 -4.54 -9.95
C SER A 30 12.79 -4.33 -8.57
N ILE A 31 12.09 -4.63 -7.47
CA ILE A 31 12.65 -4.62 -6.11
C ILE A 31 13.72 -5.72 -5.96
N ALA A 32 13.44 -6.93 -6.48
CA ALA A 32 14.36 -8.05 -6.35
C ALA A 32 15.64 -7.85 -7.19
N ALA A 33 15.48 -7.52 -8.47
CA ALA A 33 16.58 -7.55 -9.45
C ALA A 33 16.48 -6.45 -10.53
N GLY A 34 15.80 -5.34 -10.24
CA GLY A 34 15.73 -4.20 -11.15
C GLY A 34 17.12 -3.61 -11.43
N SER A 35 17.40 -3.34 -12.71
CA SER A 35 18.61 -2.63 -13.10
C SER A 35 18.60 -1.19 -12.56
N ARG A 36 19.79 -0.58 -12.50
CA ARG A 36 19.97 0.81 -12.05
C ARG A 36 19.19 1.78 -12.96
N VAL A 37 18.37 2.64 -12.37
CA VAL A 37 17.66 3.74 -13.05
C VAL A 37 17.89 5.03 -12.28
N ASP A 38 18.66 5.94 -12.86
CA ASP A 38 18.93 7.26 -12.28
C ASP A 38 17.75 8.23 -12.48
N GLY A 39 17.53 9.11 -11.50
CA GLY A 39 16.44 10.09 -11.53
C GLY A 39 15.03 9.49 -11.41
N ALA A 40 14.92 8.27 -10.89
CA ALA A 40 13.65 7.61 -10.65
C ALA A 40 12.89 8.33 -9.53
N SER A 41 11.60 8.58 -9.74
CA SER A 41 10.72 9.19 -8.74
C SER A 41 9.25 8.88 -9.01
N PHE A 42 8.43 8.96 -7.98
CA PHE A 42 6.98 8.99 -8.12
C PHE A 42 6.51 10.46 -8.21
N PHE A 43 6.47 11.00 -9.41
CA PHE A 43 6.13 12.42 -9.67
C PHE A 43 6.96 13.43 -8.84
N GLY A 44 8.23 13.10 -8.57
CA GLY A 44 9.15 13.88 -7.75
C GLY A 44 9.30 13.40 -6.30
N LEU A 45 8.38 12.57 -5.79
CA LEU A 45 8.53 11.90 -4.49
C LEU A 45 9.58 10.80 -4.58
N GLY A 46 10.41 10.67 -3.55
CA GLY A 46 11.43 9.62 -3.47
C GLY A 46 12.48 9.70 -4.57
N ASN A 47 12.78 10.91 -5.06
CA ASN A 47 13.74 11.12 -6.14
C ASN A 47 15.12 10.56 -5.77
N GLY A 48 15.68 9.73 -6.64
CA GLY A 48 16.99 9.13 -6.47
C GLY A 48 17.30 8.12 -7.57
N THR A 49 18.17 7.16 -7.26
CA THR A 49 18.46 6.03 -8.14
C THR A 49 17.67 4.83 -7.65
N ALA A 50 16.79 4.28 -8.49
CA ALA A 50 16.14 3.00 -8.21
C ALA A 50 17.06 1.85 -8.64
N THR A 51 17.19 0.83 -7.79
CA THR A 51 17.92 -0.41 -8.10
C THR A 51 17.32 -1.53 -7.27
N GLY A 52 17.27 -2.73 -7.83
CA GLY A 52 16.93 -3.93 -7.08
C GLY A 52 18.08 -4.37 -6.18
N ILE A 53 17.77 -5.25 -5.22
CA ILE A 53 18.74 -5.82 -4.27
C ILE A 53 19.86 -6.58 -5.01
N ALA A 54 19.51 -7.33 -6.05
CA ALA A 54 20.44 -8.09 -6.87
C ALA A 54 20.36 -7.66 -8.34
N SER A 55 20.78 -6.42 -8.63
CA SER A 55 20.61 -5.78 -9.95
C SER A 55 21.37 -6.41 -11.11
N LEU A 56 22.31 -7.32 -10.83
CA LEU A 56 23.04 -8.10 -11.84
C LEU A 56 22.42 -9.49 -12.09
N SER A 57 21.40 -9.87 -11.32
CA SER A 57 20.70 -11.15 -11.49
C SER A 57 19.83 -11.16 -12.75
N ARG A 58 19.57 -12.36 -13.26
CA ARG A 58 18.60 -12.57 -14.34
C ARG A 58 17.21 -12.71 -13.75
N VAL A 59 16.19 -12.32 -14.51
CA VAL A 59 14.79 -12.41 -14.11
C VAL A 59 14.03 -13.30 -15.09
N ALA A 60 13.41 -14.37 -14.57
CA ALA A 60 12.46 -15.20 -15.30
C ALA A 60 11.05 -14.94 -14.74
N ILE A 61 10.09 -14.63 -15.62
CA ILE A 61 8.73 -14.22 -15.21
C ILE A 61 7.72 -15.32 -15.51
N TYR A 62 7.09 -15.83 -14.46
CA TYR A 62 6.00 -16.81 -14.53
C TYR A 62 4.69 -16.15 -14.07
N LYS A 63 3.85 -15.74 -15.03
CA LYS A 63 2.60 -15.04 -14.73
C LYS A 63 1.50 -16.02 -14.33
N VAL A 64 1.06 -15.93 -13.08
CA VAL A 64 0.01 -16.80 -12.49
C VAL A 64 -1.25 -16.05 -12.06
N ALA A 65 -1.19 -14.72 -12.01
CA ALA A 65 -2.30 -13.85 -11.66
C ALA A 65 -2.89 -13.19 -12.93
N TRP A 66 -4.22 -13.18 -13.03
CA TRP A 66 -4.94 -12.78 -14.24
C TRP A 66 -6.15 -11.88 -13.95
N GLY A 67 -6.55 -11.09 -14.96
CA GLY A 67 -7.70 -10.19 -14.87
C GLY A 67 -7.45 -8.95 -14.02
N THR A 68 -8.49 -8.14 -13.84
CA THR A 68 -8.43 -6.85 -13.11
C THR A 68 -8.28 -7.02 -11.60
N ASN A 69 -8.66 -8.19 -11.07
CA ASN A 69 -8.64 -8.48 -9.63
C ASN A 69 -7.46 -9.39 -9.25
N ALA A 70 -6.45 -9.54 -10.13
CA ALA A 70 -5.30 -10.42 -9.93
C ALA A 70 -5.69 -11.85 -9.48
N GLY A 71 -6.70 -12.43 -10.12
CA GLY A 71 -7.20 -13.76 -9.76
C GLY A 71 -6.16 -14.84 -10.04
N ILE A 72 -5.96 -15.72 -9.06
CA ILE A 72 -4.99 -16.83 -9.10
C ILE A 72 -5.74 -18.16 -9.08
N VAL A 73 -5.26 -19.14 -9.83
CA VAL A 73 -5.73 -20.52 -9.75
C VAL A 73 -4.54 -21.41 -9.40
N VAL A 74 -4.69 -22.24 -8.37
CA VAL A 74 -3.65 -23.11 -7.81
C VAL A 74 -2.92 -23.93 -8.88
N SER A 75 -3.64 -24.48 -9.87
CA SER A 75 -3.01 -25.27 -10.93
C SER A 75 -2.08 -24.48 -11.84
N ASP A 76 -2.31 -23.18 -12.06
CA ASP A 76 -1.38 -22.33 -12.79
C ASP A 76 -0.14 -22.00 -11.96
N VAL A 77 -0.28 -21.88 -10.64
CA VAL A 77 0.86 -21.69 -9.72
C VAL A 77 1.74 -22.94 -9.68
N ILE A 78 1.15 -24.12 -9.57
CA ILE A 78 1.91 -25.39 -9.58
C ILE A 78 2.68 -25.52 -10.90
N ALA A 79 2.02 -25.29 -12.04
CA ALA A 79 2.67 -25.36 -13.34
C ALA A 79 3.81 -24.33 -13.50
N ALA A 80 3.66 -23.14 -12.93
CA ALA A 80 4.70 -22.13 -12.92
C ALA A 80 5.91 -22.52 -12.07
N ILE A 81 5.68 -23.11 -10.88
CA ILE A 81 6.76 -23.60 -10.02
C ILE A 81 7.50 -24.75 -10.71
N ASP A 82 6.78 -25.70 -11.30
CA ASP A 82 7.37 -26.83 -12.03
C ASP A 82 8.23 -26.36 -13.21
N ALA A 83 7.73 -25.42 -14.00
CA ALA A 83 8.50 -24.78 -15.07
C ALA A 83 9.74 -24.07 -14.53
N ALA A 84 9.61 -23.31 -13.43
CA ALA A 84 10.74 -22.61 -12.82
C ALA A 84 11.84 -23.55 -12.32
N ILE A 85 11.46 -24.69 -11.72
CA ILE A 85 12.40 -25.74 -11.33
C ILE A 85 13.10 -26.31 -12.56
N SER A 86 12.35 -26.64 -13.61
CA SER A 86 12.91 -27.20 -14.85
C SER A 86 13.83 -26.21 -15.57
N ASP A 87 13.53 -24.92 -15.52
CA ASP A 87 14.34 -23.85 -16.12
C ASP A 87 15.59 -23.52 -15.27
N GLY A 88 15.72 -24.13 -14.08
CA GLY A 88 16.91 -24.02 -13.23
C GLY A 88 17.03 -22.68 -12.48
N VAL A 89 15.92 -22.12 -12.02
CA VAL A 89 15.97 -20.88 -11.21
C VAL A 89 16.62 -21.14 -9.84
N ASP A 90 17.41 -20.18 -9.34
CA ASP A 90 18.03 -20.27 -8.01
C ASP A 90 17.08 -19.83 -6.89
N VAL A 91 16.23 -18.84 -7.17
CA VAL A 91 15.33 -18.20 -6.22
C VAL A 91 13.93 -18.06 -6.82
N LEU A 92 12.93 -18.47 -6.04
CA LEU A 92 11.52 -18.33 -6.36
C LEU A 92 10.87 -17.33 -5.39
N SER A 93 10.49 -16.16 -5.92
CA SER A 93 9.88 -15.07 -5.16
C SER A 93 8.37 -14.96 -5.46
N MET A 94 7.54 -15.26 -4.47
CA MET A 94 6.07 -15.25 -4.59
C MET A 94 5.42 -14.26 -3.64
N SER A 95 4.93 -13.15 -4.18
CA SER A 95 4.24 -12.12 -3.40
C SER A 95 2.73 -12.22 -3.58
N PHE A 96 2.13 -13.32 -3.13
CA PHE A 96 0.67 -13.52 -3.10
C PHE A 96 0.31 -14.51 -1.99
N ASN A 97 -0.94 -14.44 -1.52
CA ASN A 97 -1.48 -15.38 -0.54
C ASN A 97 -2.15 -16.56 -1.26
N TYR A 98 -2.22 -17.70 -0.57
CA TYR A 98 -2.97 -18.87 -1.00
C TYR A 98 -3.99 -19.35 0.04
N ASP A 99 -4.87 -20.25 -0.38
CA ASP A 99 -5.99 -20.72 0.41
C ASP A 99 -5.54 -21.39 1.71
N SER A 100 -6.26 -21.13 2.81
CA SER A 100 -6.01 -21.75 4.12
C SER A 100 -6.50 -23.20 4.17
N VAL A 101 -5.79 -24.12 3.53
CA VAL A 101 -6.01 -25.58 3.63
C VAL A 101 -4.82 -26.27 4.33
N PRO A 102 -4.99 -27.46 4.92
CA PRO A 102 -3.87 -28.20 5.51
C PRO A 102 -2.75 -28.44 4.49
N LEU A 103 -1.48 -28.44 4.92
CA LEU A 103 -0.31 -28.48 4.03
C LEU A 103 -0.33 -29.62 3.00
N TYR A 104 -0.80 -30.81 3.39
CA TYR A 104 -0.88 -31.98 2.50
C TYR A 104 -2.00 -31.89 1.45
N LYS A 105 -2.89 -30.88 1.55
CA LYS A 105 -3.91 -30.53 0.55
C LYS A 105 -3.59 -29.21 -0.16
N ASP A 106 -2.57 -28.50 0.30
CA ASP A 106 -2.14 -27.23 -0.29
C ASP A 106 -1.20 -27.53 -1.45
N GLY A 107 -1.72 -27.42 -2.68
CA GLY A 107 -0.94 -27.68 -3.88
C GLY A 107 0.26 -26.75 -4.04
N ILE A 108 0.20 -25.53 -3.51
CA ILE A 108 1.34 -24.58 -3.55
C ILE A 108 2.37 -24.97 -2.51
N ALA A 109 1.95 -25.39 -1.31
CA ALA A 109 2.85 -25.94 -0.31
C ALA A 109 3.61 -27.17 -0.86
N ILE A 110 2.90 -28.10 -1.52
CA ILE A 110 3.51 -29.29 -2.14
C ILE A 110 4.52 -28.90 -3.23
N ALA A 111 4.14 -28.00 -4.14
CA ALA A 111 5.03 -27.57 -5.22
C ALA A 111 6.28 -26.84 -4.71
N THR A 112 6.13 -26.00 -3.68
CA THR A 112 7.27 -25.30 -3.05
C THR A 112 8.17 -26.24 -2.24
N PHE A 113 7.63 -27.31 -1.68
CA PHE A 113 8.44 -28.36 -1.06
C PHE A 113 9.34 -29.03 -2.10
N ALA A 114 8.79 -29.38 -3.27
CA ALA A 114 9.58 -29.94 -4.37
C ALA A 114 10.65 -28.97 -4.88
N ALA A 115 10.36 -27.66 -4.94
CA ALA A 115 11.36 -26.64 -5.27
C ALA A 115 12.52 -26.63 -4.27
N MET A 116 12.21 -26.67 -2.98
CA MET A 116 13.21 -26.73 -1.90
C MET A 116 14.05 -28.01 -1.98
N GLU A 117 13.44 -29.18 -2.23
CA GLU A 117 14.17 -30.45 -2.42
C GLU A 117 15.14 -30.42 -3.62
N LYS A 118 14.86 -29.57 -4.61
CA LYS A 118 15.73 -29.33 -5.77
C LYS A 118 16.75 -28.21 -5.56
N GLY A 119 16.84 -27.66 -4.35
CA GLY A 119 17.80 -26.61 -4.00
C GLY A 119 17.36 -25.20 -4.41
N VAL A 120 16.11 -25.01 -4.83
CA VAL A 120 15.57 -23.68 -5.15
C VAL A 120 15.15 -22.97 -3.86
N PHE A 121 15.67 -21.77 -3.61
CA PHE A 121 15.29 -20.98 -2.45
C PHE A 121 13.90 -20.37 -2.65
N VAL A 122 12.96 -20.65 -1.74
CA VAL A 122 11.57 -20.17 -1.84
C VAL A 122 11.31 -19.07 -0.82
N THR A 123 10.85 -17.91 -1.30
CA THR A 123 10.41 -16.80 -0.45
C THR A 123 8.99 -16.37 -0.77
N THR A 124 8.21 -16.06 0.27
CA THR A 124 6.83 -15.59 0.15
C THR A 124 6.51 -14.48 1.16
N SER A 125 5.53 -13.64 0.83
CA SER A 125 5.01 -12.63 1.76
C SER A 125 4.21 -13.25 2.92
N ALA A 126 4.30 -12.68 4.12
CA ALA A 126 3.47 -13.05 5.27
C ALA A 126 1.96 -12.81 5.03
N GLY A 127 1.63 -11.81 4.20
CA GLY A 127 0.27 -11.33 3.94
C GLY A 127 0.00 -9.99 4.61
N ASN A 128 -1.15 -9.40 4.27
CA ASN A 128 -1.54 -8.04 4.67
C ASN A 128 -2.80 -8.02 5.55
N ASP A 129 -3.06 -9.11 6.27
CA ASP A 129 -4.27 -9.31 7.08
C ASP A 129 -4.03 -9.00 8.58
N GLY A 130 -2.92 -8.34 8.91
CA GLY A 130 -2.59 -7.89 10.27
C GLY A 130 -3.56 -6.82 10.80
N PRO A 131 -3.40 -6.39 12.06
CA PRO A 131 -2.31 -6.72 13.01
C PRO A 131 -2.67 -7.89 13.93
N SER A 132 -3.88 -8.46 13.80
CA SER A 132 -4.37 -9.52 14.67
C SER A 132 -3.48 -10.76 14.57
N PHE A 133 -3.35 -11.51 15.67
CA PHE A 133 -2.64 -12.79 15.70
C PHE A 133 -3.27 -13.80 14.72
N LYS A 134 -2.46 -14.75 14.24
CA LYS A 134 -2.88 -15.87 13.37
C LYS A 134 -3.49 -15.43 12.03
N THR A 135 -2.89 -14.43 11.42
CA THR A 135 -3.29 -13.84 10.12
C THR A 135 -2.34 -14.20 8.98
N ILE A 136 -1.25 -14.93 9.26
CA ILE A 136 -0.41 -15.53 8.21
C ILE A 136 -1.16 -16.66 7.51
N ASN A 137 -1.17 -16.61 6.18
CA ASN A 137 -1.73 -17.66 5.31
C ASN A 137 -0.62 -18.60 4.78
N ASN A 138 0.54 -18.05 4.45
CA ASN A 138 1.62 -18.78 3.77
C ASN A 138 2.61 -19.50 4.72
N GLY A 139 2.14 -19.95 5.89
CA GLY A 139 3.04 -20.41 6.96
C GLY A 139 3.61 -21.82 6.79
N THR A 140 4.26 -22.09 5.67
CA THR A 140 4.97 -23.36 5.35
C THR A 140 6.38 -23.37 5.95
N PRO A 141 6.83 -24.45 6.60
CA PRO A 141 8.15 -24.51 7.22
C PRO A 141 9.34 -24.32 6.27
N TRP A 142 9.25 -24.81 5.04
CA TRP A 142 10.34 -24.86 4.05
C TRP A 142 10.48 -23.61 3.17
N ALA A 143 9.67 -22.58 3.40
CA ALA A 143 9.78 -21.29 2.71
C ALA A 143 10.11 -20.18 3.70
N THR A 144 10.86 -19.18 3.25
CA THR A 144 11.09 -17.95 4.01
C THR A 144 9.88 -17.03 3.85
N ILE A 145 9.22 -16.74 4.95
CA ILE A 145 8.01 -15.92 5.02
C ILE A 145 8.39 -14.54 5.56
N VAL A 146 8.23 -13.52 4.73
CA VAL A 146 8.73 -12.16 5.00
C VAL A 146 7.59 -11.25 5.46
N ALA A 147 7.76 -10.64 6.63
CA ALA A 147 6.91 -9.56 7.15
C ALA A 147 7.29 -8.21 6.54
N ALA A 148 6.31 -7.30 6.47
CA ALA A 148 6.55 -5.93 6.03
C ALA A 148 7.05 -5.05 7.19
N GLY A 149 8.09 -4.26 6.92
CA GLY A 149 8.70 -3.33 7.85
C GLY A 149 8.69 -1.90 7.32
N THR A 150 8.59 -0.92 8.20
CA THR A 150 8.67 0.48 7.85
C THR A 150 10.11 0.89 7.52
N LEU A 151 10.25 1.89 6.64
CA LEU A 151 11.49 2.60 6.39
C LEU A 151 11.59 3.85 7.27
N ASP A 152 12.78 4.43 7.32
CA ASP A 152 13.03 5.77 7.89
C ASP A 152 12.69 6.90 6.92
N ARG A 153 12.17 6.57 5.73
CA ARG A 153 11.69 7.51 4.71
C ARG A 153 10.18 7.64 4.76
N ASP A 154 9.68 8.88 4.70
CA ASP A 154 8.25 9.18 4.64
C ASP A 154 7.95 10.32 3.65
N PHE A 155 6.69 10.42 3.22
CA PHE A 155 6.20 11.41 2.26
C PHE A 155 5.21 12.37 2.93
N HIS A 156 5.45 13.66 2.76
CA HIS A 156 4.69 14.68 3.47
C HIS A 156 4.12 15.78 2.57
N GLY A 157 3.11 16.43 3.14
CA GLY A 157 2.68 17.76 2.78
C GLY A 157 2.62 18.66 4.01
N ASN A 158 2.78 19.97 3.79
CA ASN A 158 2.62 20.97 4.82
C ASN A 158 1.36 21.79 4.57
N ILE A 159 0.59 22.03 5.63
CA ILE A 159 -0.42 23.08 5.65
C ILE A 159 0.08 24.26 6.48
N THR A 160 0.19 25.42 5.85
CA THR A 160 0.56 26.66 6.52
C THR A 160 -0.69 27.52 6.68
N LEU A 161 -1.01 27.85 7.93
CA LEU A 161 -2.18 28.63 8.32
C LEU A 161 -1.90 30.13 8.15
N GLY A 162 -2.96 30.95 8.07
CA GLY A 162 -2.87 32.39 7.85
C GLY A 162 -2.11 33.15 8.96
N ASN A 163 -1.97 32.55 10.14
CA ASN A 163 -1.16 33.09 11.25
C ASN A 163 0.33 32.67 11.18
N GLY A 164 0.76 32.01 10.11
CA GLY A 164 2.14 31.56 9.90
C GLY A 164 2.48 30.20 10.51
N VAL A 165 1.62 29.63 11.36
CA VAL A 165 1.84 28.29 11.91
C VAL A 165 1.77 27.26 10.80
N SER A 166 2.77 26.38 10.71
CA SER A 166 2.83 25.30 9.72
C SER A 166 2.75 23.94 10.39
N VAL A 167 1.93 23.06 9.84
CA VAL A 167 1.73 21.69 10.31
C VAL A 167 2.10 20.73 9.18
N THR A 168 2.97 19.77 9.49
CA THR A 168 3.36 18.68 8.59
C THR A 168 2.50 17.45 8.83
N GLY A 169 2.16 16.77 7.74
CA GLY A 169 1.42 15.52 7.75
C GLY A 169 1.75 14.65 6.55
N PHE A 170 1.27 13.42 6.55
CA PHE A 170 1.48 12.46 5.47
C PHE A 170 0.75 12.92 4.19
N SER A 171 1.43 12.82 3.04
CA SER A 171 0.82 13.01 1.73
C SER A 171 1.67 12.46 0.60
N CYS A 172 1.05 11.67 -0.28
CA CYS A 172 1.63 11.21 -1.55
C CYS A 172 1.06 11.96 -2.77
N TYR A 173 0.41 13.12 -2.59
CA TYR A 173 -0.23 13.82 -3.70
C TYR A 173 0.81 14.26 -4.76
N PRO A 174 0.71 13.76 -6.01
CA PRO A 174 1.73 13.97 -7.04
C PRO A 174 1.55 15.28 -7.82
N GLY A 175 0.43 15.98 -7.62
CA GLY A 175 0.11 17.20 -8.34
C GLY A 175 0.82 18.43 -7.80
N LYS A 176 0.73 19.53 -8.54
CA LYS A 176 1.03 20.87 -8.01
C LYS A 176 -0.24 21.41 -7.36
N PHE A 177 -0.10 22.05 -6.21
CA PHE A 177 -1.17 22.84 -5.61
C PHE A 177 -0.88 24.32 -5.79
N SER A 178 -1.94 25.14 -5.86
CA SER A 178 -1.79 26.58 -6.01
C SER A 178 -1.02 27.16 -4.82
N THR A 179 -0.14 28.13 -5.09
CA THR A 179 0.58 28.88 -4.06
C THR A 179 -0.31 29.91 -3.35
N SER A 180 -1.55 30.08 -3.82
CA SER A 180 -2.53 30.99 -3.24
C SER A 180 -3.09 30.45 -1.92
N ASN A 181 -3.55 31.38 -1.08
CA ASN A 181 -4.28 31.06 0.13
C ASN A 181 -5.73 30.71 -0.21
N PHE A 182 -6.25 29.65 0.42
CA PHE A 182 -7.66 29.25 0.35
C PHE A 182 -8.31 29.40 1.72
N PRO A 183 -9.60 29.76 1.80
CA PRO A 183 -10.32 29.64 3.06
C PRO A 183 -10.30 28.19 3.56
N ILE A 184 -10.21 27.99 4.87
CA ILE A 184 -10.21 26.69 5.52
C ILE A 184 -11.48 26.53 6.38
N VAL A 185 -12.05 25.33 6.44
CA VAL A 185 -13.29 25.06 7.19
C VAL A 185 -13.30 23.67 7.79
N PHE A 186 -13.75 23.56 9.05
CA PHE A 186 -13.96 22.27 9.71
C PHE A 186 -15.37 21.74 9.43
N MET A 187 -15.47 20.50 8.95
CA MET A 187 -16.72 19.87 8.50
C MET A 187 -17.04 18.56 9.25
N GLY A 188 -16.48 18.36 10.45
CA GLY A 188 -16.71 17.16 11.26
C GLY A 188 -16.17 15.90 10.56
N MET A 189 -17.00 14.88 10.39
CA MET A 189 -16.61 13.62 9.72
C MET A 189 -16.68 13.66 8.19
N CYS A 190 -17.09 14.79 7.58
CA CYS A 190 -17.23 14.90 6.12
C CYS A 190 -18.17 13.85 5.50
N ASP A 191 -19.23 13.51 6.23
CA ASP A 191 -20.23 12.48 5.90
C ASP A 191 -21.34 12.98 4.95
N ASN A 192 -21.47 14.31 4.79
CA ASN A 192 -22.55 14.94 4.02
C ASN A 192 -22.04 15.66 2.76
N VAL A 193 -22.14 14.99 1.61
CA VAL A 193 -21.74 15.53 0.29
C VAL A 193 -22.40 16.87 -0.03
N LYS A 194 -23.69 17.04 0.27
CA LYS A 194 -24.41 18.29 -0.04
C LYS A 194 -23.83 19.50 0.70
N LYS A 195 -23.39 19.30 1.95
CA LYS A 195 -22.69 20.33 2.73
C LYS A 195 -21.29 20.60 2.15
N LEU A 196 -20.56 19.55 1.77
CA LEU A 196 -19.23 19.66 1.17
C LEU A 196 -19.23 20.43 -0.16
N ILE A 197 -20.22 20.20 -1.03
CA ILE A 197 -20.36 20.92 -2.31
C ILE A 197 -20.43 22.44 -2.09
N LYS A 198 -21.09 22.91 -1.01
CA LYS A 198 -21.20 24.34 -0.68
C LYS A 198 -19.87 24.96 -0.26
N VAL A 199 -18.93 24.14 0.20
CA VAL A 199 -17.59 24.57 0.65
C VAL A 199 -16.47 24.07 -0.25
N LYS A 200 -16.78 23.57 -1.46
CA LYS A 200 -15.79 22.93 -2.34
C LYS A 200 -14.61 23.82 -2.73
N SER A 201 -14.78 25.15 -2.73
CA SER A 201 -13.71 26.12 -2.99
C SER A 201 -12.79 26.38 -1.79
N LYS A 202 -12.97 25.65 -0.69
CA LYS A 202 -12.23 25.78 0.57
C LYS A 202 -11.42 24.51 0.86
N ILE A 203 -10.37 24.66 1.66
CA ILE A 203 -9.69 23.52 2.27
C ILE A 203 -10.61 22.94 3.35
N VAL A 204 -11.01 21.68 3.18
CA VAL A 204 -11.94 21.02 4.11
C VAL A 204 -11.16 20.21 5.14
N VAL A 205 -11.42 20.45 6.42
CA VAL A 205 -10.85 19.70 7.54
C VAL A 205 -11.86 18.68 8.06
N CYS A 206 -11.47 17.42 8.09
CA CYS A 206 -12.26 16.29 8.59
C CYS A 206 -11.55 15.67 9.80
N GLU A 207 -12.30 15.16 10.78
CA GLU A 207 -11.75 14.48 11.95
C GLU A 207 -12.40 13.10 12.16
N PHE A 208 -11.56 12.11 12.41
CA PHE A 208 -11.94 10.72 12.66
C PHE A 208 -11.36 10.26 14.00
N LYS A 209 -12.24 9.91 14.95
CA LYS A 209 -11.85 9.46 16.29
C LYS A 209 -11.93 7.94 16.40
N ASN A 210 -11.10 7.36 17.26
CA ASN A 210 -11.15 5.93 17.59
C ASN A 210 -12.52 5.52 18.14
N GLY A 211 -12.99 4.33 17.77
CA GLY A 211 -14.18 3.68 18.35
C GLY A 211 -15.46 3.76 17.50
N THR A 212 -15.54 4.65 16.52
CA THR A 212 -16.66 4.74 15.56
C THR A 212 -16.26 4.15 14.21
N SER A 213 -16.01 2.85 14.13
CA SER A 213 -15.66 2.09 12.88
C SER A 213 -15.47 2.99 11.64
N PRO A 214 -14.33 3.71 11.52
CA PRO A 214 -14.27 4.83 10.59
C PRO A 214 -13.80 4.23 9.27
N ASN A 215 -14.74 3.67 8.52
CA ASN A 215 -14.48 3.39 7.12
C ASN A 215 -14.23 4.73 6.42
N LEU A 216 -12.94 5.13 6.36
CA LEU A 216 -12.46 6.35 5.74
C LEU A 216 -12.85 6.43 4.25
N VAL A 217 -13.19 5.29 3.63
CA VAL A 217 -13.63 5.22 2.23
C VAL A 217 -14.83 6.14 1.99
N LYS A 218 -15.87 6.12 2.83
CA LYS A 218 -17.08 6.93 2.58
C LYS A 218 -16.81 8.43 2.69
N PRO A 219 -16.19 8.95 3.76
CA PRO A 219 -15.76 10.35 3.82
C PRO A 219 -14.84 10.76 2.65
N ILE A 220 -13.88 9.92 2.26
CA ILE A 220 -13.02 10.18 1.10
C ILE A 220 -13.84 10.27 -0.19
N GLN A 221 -14.74 9.31 -0.45
CA GLN A 221 -15.64 9.32 -1.61
C GLN A 221 -16.52 10.58 -1.63
N ASN A 222 -16.98 11.04 -0.46
CA ASN A 222 -17.76 12.26 -0.36
C ASN A 222 -16.95 13.51 -0.74
N LEU A 223 -15.67 13.59 -0.34
CA LEU A 223 -14.77 14.68 -0.72
C LEU A 223 -14.50 14.67 -2.23
N ILE A 224 -14.28 13.48 -2.82
CA ILE A 224 -14.11 13.30 -4.27
C ILE A 224 -15.37 13.76 -5.01
N ALA A 225 -16.55 13.28 -4.59
CA ALA A 225 -17.83 13.62 -5.21
C ALA A 225 -18.13 15.12 -5.12
N ALA A 226 -17.76 15.76 -4.00
CA ALA A 226 -17.91 17.19 -3.82
C ALA A 226 -16.89 18.03 -4.63
N LYS A 227 -15.82 17.41 -5.14
CA LYS A 227 -14.72 18.03 -5.88
C LYS A 227 -14.10 19.19 -5.07
N VAL A 228 -13.76 18.92 -3.81
CA VAL A 228 -13.11 19.90 -2.94
C VAL A 228 -11.73 20.28 -3.50
N VAL A 229 -11.32 21.54 -3.30
CA VAL A 229 -9.98 22.01 -3.73
C VAL A 229 -8.85 21.34 -2.96
N GLY A 230 -9.08 20.97 -1.69
CA GLY A 230 -8.14 20.18 -0.90
C GLY A 230 -8.71 19.81 0.46
N SER A 231 -8.05 18.88 1.15
CA SER A 231 -8.47 18.44 2.49
C SER A 231 -7.34 18.23 3.50
N VAL A 232 -7.70 18.32 4.78
CA VAL A 232 -6.90 17.85 5.91
C VAL A 232 -7.68 16.79 6.65
N LEU A 233 -7.11 15.59 6.78
CA LEU A 233 -7.73 14.47 7.47
C LEU A 233 -7.03 14.30 8.83
N ILE A 234 -7.75 14.54 9.92
CA ILE A 234 -7.25 14.37 11.27
C ILE A 234 -7.59 12.94 11.70
N THR A 235 -6.58 12.08 11.84
CA THR A 235 -6.77 10.71 12.28
C THR A 235 -5.51 10.10 12.87
N ASN A 236 -5.70 9.11 13.73
CA ASN A 236 -4.67 8.19 14.20
C ASN A 236 -4.83 6.78 13.59
N ILE A 237 -5.75 6.61 12.64
CA ILE A 237 -6.03 5.35 11.96
C ILE A 237 -4.95 5.16 10.90
N ILE A 238 -3.95 4.33 11.24
CA ILE A 238 -2.87 3.89 10.35
C ILE A 238 -3.33 2.67 9.51
N GLN A 239 -4.64 2.36 9.51
CA GLN A 239 -5.18 1.13 8.89
C GLN A 239 -5.33 1.18 7.37
N ILE A 240 -5.01 2.30 6.73
CA ILE A 240 -4.97 2.35 5.27
C ILE A 240 -3.52 2.18 4.89
N ASP A 241 -3.21 1.11 4.17
CA ASP A 241 -1.91 0.99 3.52
C ASP A 241 -1.65 2.28 2.70
N GLU A 242 -0.42 2.78 2.75
CA GLU A 242 -0.05 4.03 2.08
C GLU A 242 -0.35 3.96 0.56
N PHE A 243 -0.38 2.73 0.02
CA PHE A 243 -0.72 2.41 -1.36
C PHE A 243 -2.21 2.64 -1.71
N SER A 244 -3.16 2.22 -0.89
CA SER A 244 -4.58 2.55 -1.07
C SER A 244 -4.81 4.03 -0.83
N PHE A 245 -4.00 4.71 -0.01
CA PHE A 245 -4.16 6.14 0.21
C PHE A 245 -3.80 6.98 -1.03
N SER A 246 -2.67 6.71 -1.69
CA SER A 246 -2.23 7.46 -2.88
C SER A 246 -3.13 7.24 -4.11
N SER A 247 -3.71 6.04 -4.23
CA SER A 247 -4.66 5.69 -5.30
C SER A 247 -6.09 6.13 -4.99
N ALA A 248 -6.51 6.16 -3.72
CA ALA A 248 -7.86 6.56 -3.32
C ALA A 248 -8.07 8.08 -3.23
N ILE A 249 -7.01 8.90 -3.11
CA ILE A 249 -7.14 10.36 -2.97
C ILE A 249 -6.49 11.07 -4.16
N PRO A 250 -7.23 11.25 -5.27
CA PRO A 250 -6.71 11.89 -6.50
C PRO A 250 -6.61 13.42 -6.40
N PHE A 251 -6.76 14.00 -5.22
CA PHE A 251 -6.82 15.45 -5.00
C PHE A 251 -5.92 15.88 -3.82
N PRO A 252 -5.59 17.18 -3.69
CA PRO A 252 -4.69 17.67 -2.65
C PRO A 252 -5.18 17.31 -1.24
N SER A 253 -4.46 16.45 -0.52
CA SER A 253 -4.85 16.03 0.82
C SER A 253 -3.66 15.76 1.73
N ILE A 254 -3.77 16.14 3.01
CA ILE A 254 -2.75 15.90 4.04
C ILE A 254 -3.41 15.17 5.21
N ILE A 255 -2.82 14.08 5.68
CA ILE A 255 -3.21 13.41 6.93
C ILE A 255 -2.36 13.96 8.07
N ILE A 256 -3.01 14.37 9.16
CA ILE A 256 -2.32 14.78 10.38
C ILE A 256 -2.82 13.99 11.57
N ASN A 257 -1.92 13.77 12.54
CA ASN A 257 -2.29 13.17 13.81
C ASN A 257 -3.24 14.09 14.61
N PRO A 258 -3.99 13.56 15.59
CA PRO A 258 -4.93 14.37 16.38
C PRO A 258 -4.31 15.57 17.11
N LYS A 259 -3.06 15.44 17.59
CA LYS A 259 -2.34 16.54 18.26
C LYS A 259 -2.16 17.74 17.33
N ASN A 260 -1.69 17.49 16.11
CA ASN A 260 -1.57 18.49 15.06
C ASN A 260 -2.95 18.97 14.58
N GLY A 261 -3.96 18.09 14.61
CA GLY A 261 -5.34 18.42 14.31
C GLY A 261 -5.96 19.46 15.23
N GLU A 262 -5.64 19.43 16.54
CA GLU A 262 -6.10 20.46 17.48
C GLU A 262 -5.55 21.84 17.13
N ILE A 263 -4.29 21.94 16.69
CA ILE A 263 -3.68 23.21 16.25
C ILE A 263 -4.50 23.82 15.10
N VAL A 264 -4.85 23.01 14.09
CA VAL A 264 -5.63 23.45 12.94
C VAL A 264 -7.06 23.83 13.35
N LYS A 265 -7.71 23.03 14.20
CA LYS A 265 -9.07 23.30 14.69
C LYS A 265 -9.14 24.57 15.53
N ASP A 266 -8.15 24.79 16.41
CA ASP A 266 -8.07 26.00 17.24
C ASP A 266 -7.91 27.26 16.41
N PHE A 267 -7.08 27.21 15.36
CA PHE A 267 -6.96 28.31 14.40
C PHE A 267 -8.31 28.62 13.73
N ILE A 268 -9.01 27.60 13.21
CA ILE A 268 -10.32 27.80 12.56
C ILE A 268 -11.36 28.42 13.51
N LYS A 269 -11.34 28.05 14.80
CA LYS A 269 -12.28 28.56 15.82
C LYS A 269 -11.98 29.99 16.27
N ARG A 270 -10.70 30.36 16.43
CA ARG A 270 -10.28 31.67 16.97
C ARG A 270 -10.31 32.80 15.94
N THR A 271 -10.37 32.46 14.67
CA THR A 271 -10.23 33.39 13.56
C THR A 271 -11.58 33.70 12.92
N SER A 272 -11.83 34.96 12.55
CA SER A 272 -13.06 35.33 11.84
C SER A 272 -13.10 34.65 10.47
N TYR A 273 -14.30 34.35 9.96
CA TYR A 273 -14.48 33.57 8.72
C TYR A 273 -13.70 34.10 7.50
N SER A 274 -13.47 35.42 7.43
CA SER A 274 -12.70 36.07 6.35
C SER A 274 -11.19 35.95 6.49
N SER A 275 -10.67 35.60 7.67
CA SER A 275 -9.23 35.47 7.95
C SER A 275 -8.76 34.03 8.18
N SER A 276 -9.69 33.06 8.25
CA SER A 276 -9.38 31.62 8.30
C SER A 276 -8.94 31.11 6.93
N ILE A 277 -7.70 31.40 6.56
CA ILE A 277 -7.05 30.97 5.32
C ILE A 277 -5.88 30.04 5.59
N ALA A 278 -5.54 29.19 4.61
CA ALA A 278 -4.37 28.32 4.63
C ALA A 278 -3.85 28.06 3.21
N LYS A 279 -2.59 27.64 3.11
CA LYS A 279 -1.95 27.14 1.89
C LYS A 279 -1.39 25.74 2.12
N MET A 280 -1.33 24.94 1.07
CA MET A 280 -0.81 23.57 1.12
C MET A 280 0.41 23.43 0.20
N SER A 281 1.37 22.60 0.61
CA SER A 281 2.52 22.20 -0.20
C SER A 281 2.74 20.70 -0.07
N PHE A 282 3.31 20.09 -1.12
CA PHE A 282 3.39 18.64 -1.30
C PHE A 282 4.76 18.26 -1.86
N LYS A 283 4.98 16.96 -2.10
CA LYS A 283 6.22 16.40 -2.66
C LYS A 283 7.43 16.54 -1.74
N ILE A 284 7.20 16.48 -0.44
CA ILE A 284 8.26 16.50 0.56
C ILE A 284 8.63 15.05 0.84
N THR A 285 9.90 14.70 0.61
CA THR A 285 10.46 13.41 1.04
C THR A 285 11.36 13.67 2.23
N SER A 286 11.05 13.04 3.36
CA SER A 286 11.86 13.11 4.57
C SER A 286 12.56 11.78 4.81
N PHE A 287 13.70 11.85 5.48
CA PHE A 287 14.47 10.70 5.96
C PHE A 287 14.63 10.81 7.49
N ASP A 288 15.20 9.79 8.13
CA ASP A 288 15.40 9.71 9.58
C ASP A 288 14.10 9.73 10.42
N VAL A 289 12.98 9.29 9.83
CA VAL A 289 11.70 9.15 10.54
C VAL A 289 11.79 8.00 11.55
N ARG A 290 11.28 8.24 12.77
CA ARG A 290 11.34 7.27 13.88
C ARG A 290 9.95 6.96 14.43
N PRO A 291 9.70 5.70 14.88
CA PRO A 291 10.64 4.57 14.87
C PRO A 291 10.75 3.89 13.49
N ALA A 292 11.98 3.53 13.10
CA ALA A 292 12.25 2.71 11.91
C ALA A 292 13.51 1.84 12.13
N PRO A 293 13.50 0.55 11.72
CA PRO A 293 12.33 -0.17 11.20
C PRO A 293 11.34 -0.49 12.33
N SER A 294 10.06 -0.59 11.99
CA SER A 294 9.00 -1.16 12.82
C SER A 294 8.19 -2.14 11.97
N VAL A 295 7.58 -3.16 12.57
CA VAL A 295 6.73 -4.07 11.78
C VAL A 295 5.46 -3.33 11.39
N ASP A 296 5.17 -3.27 10.09
CA ASP A 296 4.03 -2.54 9.56
C ASP A 296 2.71 -3.06 10.15
N PHE A 297 1.74 -2.16 10.31
CA PHE A 297 0.45 -2.44 10.90
C PHE A 297 -0.29 -3.55 10.14
N TYR A 298 -0.29 -3.51 8.82
CA TYR A 298 -0.99 -4.50 7.99
C TYR A 298 -0.27 -5.84 7.91
N SER A 299 1.02 -5.90 8.27
CA SER A 299 1.79 -7.15 8.14
C SER A 299 1.15 -8.26 8.95
N SER A 300 0.78 -9.35 8.28
CA SER A 300 0.19 -10.53 8.91
C SER A 300 1.09 -11.09 10.01
N ARG A 301 0.48 -11.61 11.08
CA ARG A 301 1.12 -12.08 12.29
C ARG A 301 0.92 -13.58 12.48
N GLY A 302 1.95 -14.24 13.00
CA GLY A 302 1.86 -15.62 13.41
C GLY A 302 0.99 -15.84 14.66
N PRO A 303 0.94 -17.09 15.16
CA PRO A 303 1.51 -18.28 14.54
C PRO A 303 0.74 -18.71 13.27
N SER A 304 1.39 -19.50 12.42
CA SER A 304 0.73 -20.16 11.27
C SER A 304 -0.35 -21.12 11.77
N LYS A 305 -1.54 -21.09 11.14
CA LYS A 305 -2.63 -22.06 11.47
C LYS A 305 -2.25 -23.49 11.08
N ASN A 306 -1.50 -23.64 9.99
CA ASN A 306 -1.14 -24.93 9.41
C ASN A 306 0.02 -25.61 10.13
N CYS A 307 0.93 -24.84 10.72
CA CYS A 307 2.07 -25.35 11.47
C CYS A 307 2.43 -24.38 12.62
N PRO A 308 1.68 -24.42 13.74
CA PRO A 308 1.87 -23.44 14.82
C PRO A 308 3.17 -23.63 15.60
N TYR A 309 3.83 -24.78 15.44
CA TYR A 309 5.07 -25.12 16.14
C TYR A 309 6.33 -24.57 15.49
N VAL A 310 6.24 -24.14 14.22
CA VAL A 310 7.31 -23.43 13.52
C VAL A 310 6.94 -21.94 13.50
N LEU A 311 7.76 -21.11 14.14
CA LEU A 311 7.51 -19.67 14.23
C LEU A 311 7.54 -19.05 12.83
N LYS A 312 6.53 -18.23 12.54
CA LYS A 312 6.40 -17.40 11.33
C LYS A 312 5.82 -16.04 11.74
N PRO A 313 6.12 -14.93 11.04
CA PRO A 313 7.03 -14.83 9.87
C PRO A 313 8.49 -15.01 10.29
N ASP A 314 9.38 -15.32 9.36
CA ASP A 314 10.79 -15.63 9.64
C ASP A 314 11.64 -14.37 9.81
N ILE A 315 11.37 -13.34 9.00
CA ILE A 315 12.14 -12.10 8.95
C ILE A 315 11.24 -10.94 8.53
N THR A 316 11.65 -9.72 8.85
CA THR A 316 11.02 -8.48 8.38
C THR A 316 11.89 -7.81 7.32
N ALA A 317 11.29 -7.28 6.26
CA ALA A 317 11.95 -6.47 5.25
C ALA A 317 11.08 -5.26 4.85
N PRO A 318 11.67 -4.17 4.32
CA PRO A 318 10.95 -3.04 3.77
C PRO A 318 9.99 -3.37 2.62
#